data_AF-A0A821CMA7-F1
#
_entry.id   AF-A0A821CMA7-F1
#
_cell.length_a   1.000
_cell.length_b   1.000
_cell.length_c   1.000
_cell.angle_alpha   90.00
_cell.angle_beta   90.00
_cell.angle_gamma   90.00
#
_symmetry.space_group_name_H-M   'P 1'
#
loop_
_entity.id
_entity.type
_entity.pdbx_description
1 polymer ?
#
loop_
_entity_poly.entity_id
_entity_poly.type
_entity_poly.pdbx_seq_one_letter_code
_entity_poly.pdbx_strand_id
1 'polypeptide(L)'
;SMGKYGFTNRAIDGISLTISSLTFTIKSQGFKASVFLPTLDIYSTAPNGQKVDTLTLTRLRNTTKGHILLFKEIFWPNARIEASSTDNNSPGTSIRFIVNSCRMRISMKKNLQDSTMITSRVMIHFDDLLSVLNDAQLKSALNTYKEIIELMDRASEQRKRIVEDKFTGKPKILFPI
;
A
#
# COMPACT_ATOMS: atom_id res chain seq x y z
N SER A 1 -15.79 11.87 27.01
CA SER A 1 -14.34 12.10 26.82
C SER A 1 -13.94 11.54 25.47
N MET A 2 -13.20 12.29 24.64
CA MET A 2 -12.59 11.73 23.41
C MET A 2 -11.57 10.67 23.86
N GLY A 3 -11.99 9.40 23.88
CA GLY A 3 -11.62 8.50 24.97
C GLY A 3 -11.03 7.17 24.53
N LYS A 4 -9.97 6.77 25.24
CA LYS A 4 -9.56 5.41 25.65
C LYS A 4 -10.10 4.29 24.75
N TYR A 5 -9.21 3.60 24.02
CA TYR A 5 -9.49 2.50 23.08
C TYR A 5 -10.79 1.74 23.36
N GLY A 6 -11.85 2.19 22.68
CA GLY A 6 -13.23 1.88 23.01
C GLY A 6 -13.85 0.82 22.10
N PHE A 7 -15.18 0.70 22.17
CA PHE A 7 -15.93 -0.20 21.29
C PHE A 7 -15.75 0.14 19.81
N THR A 8 -15.87 1.43 19.45
CA THR A 8 -15.71 1.89 18.06
C THR A 8 -14.36 1.52 17.47
N ASN A 9 -13.27 1.71 18.22
CA ASN A 9 -11.92 1.35 17.76
C ASN A 9 -11.79 -0.16 17.57
N ARG A 10 -12.34 -0.96 18.49
CA ARG A 10 -12.38 -2.42 18.35
C ARG A 10 -13.21 -2.87 17.15
N ALA A 11 -14.32 -2.20 16.88
CA ALA A 11 -15.17 -2.51 15.73
C ALA A 11 -14.43 -2.23 14.42
N ILE A 12 -13.86 -1.03 14.28
CA ILE A 12 -13.06 -0.63 13.10
C ILE A 12 -11.87 -1.59 12.90
N ASP A 13 -11.11 -1.86 13.95
CA ASP A 13 -9.96 -2.77 13.89
C ASP A 13 -10.39 -4.23 13.61
N GLY A 14 -11.64 -4.59 13.89
CA GLY A 14 -12.23 -5.90 13.65
C GLY A 14 -12.80 -6.12 12.25
N ILE A 15 -12.96 -5.06 11.45
CA ILE A 15 -13.58 -5.14 10.12
C ILE A 15 -12.81 -6.13 9.22
N SER A 16 -13.58 -6.97 8.54
CA SER A 16 -13.11 -7.77 7.41
C SER A 16 -13.86 -7.34 6.16
N LEU A 17 -13.19 -7.39 5.01
CA LEU A 17 -13.69 -6.93 3.73
C LEU A 17 -13.34 -7.93 2.65
N THR A 18 -14.29 -8.25 1.78
CA THR A 18 -14.07 -9.00 0.54
C THR A 18 -14.46 -8.09 -0.61
N ILE A 19 -13.55 -7.90 -1.56
CA ILE A 19 -13.78 -7.13 -2.78
C ILE A 19 -13.76 -8.09 -3.96
N SER A 20 -14.83 -8.07 -4.76
CA SER A 20 -15.01 -8.97 -5.90
C SER A 20 -14.23 -8.58 -7.15
N SER A 21 -13.64 -7.38 -7.21
CA SER A 21 -12.74 -6.95 -8.28
C SER A 21 -12.17 -5.58 -7.92
N LEU A 22 -10.86 -5.41 -8.07
CA LEU A 22 -10.17 -4.14 -7.86
C LEU A 22 -9.18 -3.88 -9.00
N THR A 23 -9.28 -2.70 -9.61
CA THR A 23 -8.28 -2.20 -10.54
C THR A 23 -7.67 -0.91 -10.00
N PHE A 24 -6.37 -0.94 -9.77
CA PHE A 24 -5.58 0.25 -9.46
C PHE A 24 -4.84 0.70 -10.72
N THR A 25 -4.87 1.99 -11.05
CA THR A 25 -4.16 2.53 -12.22
C THR A 25 -3.37 3.78 -11.83
N ILE A 26 -2.07 3.77 -12.13
CA ILE A 26 -1.17 4.91 -12.03
C ILE A 26 -0.91 5.42 -13.44
N LYS A 27 -1.02 6.74 -13.63
CA LYS A 27 -0.65 7.43 -14.85
C LYS A 27 0.29 8.57 -14.51
N SER A 28 1.40 8.66 -15.22
CA SER A 28 2.30 9.80 -15.20
C SER A 28 2.59 10.25 -16.64
N GLN A 29 3.45 11.25 -16.81
CA GLN A 29 3.89 11.68 -18.13
C GLN A 29 4.76 10.62 -18.84
N GLY A 30 5.53 9.83 -18.10
CA GLY A 30 6.52 8.90 -18.64
C GLY A 30 6.14 7.41 -18.58
N PHE A 31 5.12 7.06 -17.79
CA PHE A 31 4.60 5.69 -17.76
C PHE A 31 3.14 5.60 -17.34
N LYS A 32 2.54 4.44 -17.67
CA LYS A 32 1.26 3.97 -17.14
C LYS A 32 1.47 2.60 -16.50
N ALA A 33 0.92 2.41 -15.32
CA ALA A 33 0.90 1.11 -14.65
C ALA A 33 -0.51 0.78 -14.14
N SER A 34 -0.85 -0.50 -14.10
CA SER A 34 -2.11 -0.97 -13.54
C SER A 34 -1.95 -2.30 -12.82
N VAL A 35 -2.67 -2.46 -11.72
CA VAL A 35 -2.79 -3.72 -10.98
C VAL A 35 -4.26 -4.11 -10.99
N PHE A 36 -4.53 -5.32 -11.49
CA PHE A 36 -5.86 -5.92 -11.46
C PHE A 36 -5.87 -7.11 -10.51
N LEU A 37 -6.79 -7.06 -9.55
CA LEU A 37 -7.05 -8.11 -8.57
C LEU A 37 -8.49 -8.60 -8.79
N PRO A 38 -8.68 -9.85 -9.29
CA PRO A 38 -10.01 -10.44 -9.44
C PRO A 38 -10.74 -10.62 -8.12
N THR A 39 -10.02 -10.78 -7.01
CA THR A 39 -10.61 -10.70 -5.68
C THR A 39 -9.56 -10.26 -4.67
N LEU A 40 -10.00 -9.63 -3.60
CA LEU A 40 -9.16 -9.15 -2.51
C LEU A 40 -9.88 -9.35 -1.19
N ASP A 41 -9.32 -10.17 -0.32
CA ASP A 41 -9.80 -10.38 1.05
C ASP A 41 -8.91 -9.64 2.04
N ILE A 42 -9.52 -8.98 3.02
CA ILE A 42 -8.85 -8.30 4.12
C ILE A 42 -9.49 -8.78 5.41
N TYR A 43 -8.72 -9.36 6.31
CA TYR A 43 -9.25 -9.88 7.57
C TYR A 43 -8.22 -9.80 8.71
N SER A 44 -8.72 -9.91 9.94
CA SER A 44 -7.88 -9.98 11.14
C SER A 44 -7.31 -11.38 11.33
N THR A 45 -6.05 -11.46 11.75
CA THR A 45 -5.35 -12.73 12.00
C THR A 45 -4.75 -12.76 13.40
N ALA A 46 -4.41 -13.96 13.89
CA ALA A 46 -3.57 -14.11 15.07
C ALA A 46 -2.14 -13.60 14.78
N PRO A 47 -1.29 -13.37 15.81
CA PRO A 47 0.08 -12.89 15.61
C PRO A 47 0.95 -13.75 14.69
N ASN A 48 0.66 -15.05 14.60
CA ASN A 48 1.32 -16.00 13.71
C ASN A 48 0.78 -15.99 12.27
N GLY A 49 -0.21 -15.14 11.97
CA GLY A 49 -0.85 -15.05 10.67
C GLY A 49 -1.97 -16.06 10.41
N GLN A 50 -2.36 -16.87 11.41
CA GLN A 50 -3.50 -17.79 11.26
C GLN A 50 -4.84 -17.05 11.34
N LYS A 51 -5.79 -17.47 10.52
CA LYS A 51 -7.19 -17.06 10.65
C LYS A 51 -7.77 -17.70 11.91
N VAL A 52 -8.53 -16.92 12.67
CA VAL A 52 -9.11 -17.33 13.96
C VAL A 52 -10.54 -16.85 14.08
N ASP A 53 -11.35 -17.59 14.85
CA ASP A 53 -12.80 -17.35 14.94
C ASP A 53 -13.16 -16.17 15.86
N THR A 54 -12.24 -15.75 16.73
CA THR A 54 -12.51 -14.67 17.70
C THR A 54 -11.53 -13.51 17.56
N LEU A 55 -12.06 -12.29 17.41
CA LEU A 55 -11.30 -11.03 17.32
C LEU A 55 -10.44 -10.68 18.55
N THR A 56 -10.67 -11.35 19.69
CA THR A 56 -9.82 -11.17 20.88
C THR A 56 -8.42 -11.75 20.66
N LEU A 57 -8.30 -12.81 19.85
CA LEU A 57 -7.03 -13.46 19.53
C LEU A 57 -6.24 -12.74 18.44
N THR A 58 -6.86 -11.77 17.75
CA THR A 58 -6.23 -11.01 16.65
C THR A 58 -5.52 -9.74 17.12
N ARG A 59 -5.32 -9.59 18.44
CA ARG A 59 -4.72 -8.40 19.05
C ARG A 59 -3.97 -8.73 20.34
N LEU A 60 -2.89 -8.01 20.59
CA LEU A 60 -2.12 -8.12 21.84
C LEU A 60 -2.15 -6.77 22.55
N ARG A 61 -2.76 -6.73 23.74
CA ARG A 61 -2.89 -5.50 24.54
C ARG A 61 -1.83 -5.48 25.64
N ASN A 62 -1.05 -4.40 25.70
CA ASN A 62 -0.13 -4.13 26.81
C ASN A 62 -0.62 -2.89 27.55
N THR A 63 -1.36 -3.10 28.64
CA THR A 63 -1.95 -2.02 29.43
C THR A 63 -0.88 -1.20 30.17
N THR A 64 0.18 -1.85 30.66
CA THR A 64 1.30 -1.18 31.34
C THR A 64 1.99 -0.16 30.45
N LYS A 65 2.23 -0.51 29.17
CA LYS A 65 2.83 0.39 28.19
C LYS A 65 1.81 1.23 27.43
N GLY A 66 0.51 1.09 27.68
CA GLY A 66 -0.52 1.83 26.97
C GLY A 66 -0.60 1.51 25.47
N HIS A 67 -0.25 0.30 25.04
CA HIS A 67 -0.19 -0.06 23.61
C HIS A 67 -1.09 -1.26 23.24
N ILE A 68 -1.48 -1.32 21.97
CA ILE A 68 -2.12 -2.49 21.38
C ILE A 68 -1.46 -2.84 20.05
N LEU A 69 -1.24 -4.14 19.81
CA LEU A 69 -0.84 -4.70 18.53
C LEU A 69 -2.05 -5.31 17.84
N LEU A 70 -2.16 -5.11 16.54
CA LEU A 70 -3.23 -5.60 15.67
C LEU A 70 -2.60 -6.29 14.47
N PHE A 71 -3.20 -7.36 13.99
CA PHE A 71 -2.69 -8.13 12.86
C PHE A 71 -3.78 -8.28 11.80
N LYS A 72 -3.42 -7.94 10.56
CA LYS A 72 -4.27 -8.04 9.37
C LYS A 72 -3.56 -8.86 8.32
N GLU A 73 -4.31 -9.61 7.56
CA GLU A 73 -3.86 -10.24 6.32
C GLU A 73 -4.72 -9.72 5.18
N ILE A 74 -4.06 -9.34 4.10
CA ILE A 74 -4.66 -9.02 2.82
C ILE A 74 -4.25 -10.16 1.88
N PHE A 75 -5.22 -10.82 1.26
CA PHE A 75 -5.00 -11.96 0.40
C PHE A 75 -5.64 -11.73 -0.97
N TRP A 76 -4.89 -12.05 -2.02
CA TRP A 76 -5.43 -12.15 -3.36
C TRP A 76 -4.87 -13.41 -4.05
N PRO A 77 -5.73 -14.28 -4.62
CA PRO A 77 -5.30 -15.51 -5.29
C PRO A 77 -4.48 -15.25 -6.55
N ASN A 78 -4.71 -14.14 -7.22
CA ASN A 78 -3.99 -13.75 -8.41
C ASN A 78 -3.97 -12.23 -8.57
N ALA A 79 -2.91 -11.72 -9.20
CA ALA A 79 -2.83 -10.34 -9.64
C ALA A 79 -2.26 -10.28 -11.05
N ARG A 80 -2.78 -9.35 -11.85
CA ARG A 80 -2.15 -8.94 -13.10
C ARG A 80 -1.61 -7.54 -12.93
N ILE A 81 -0.30 -7.39 -13.06
CA ILE A 81 0.38 -6.11 -13.06
C ILE A 81 0.79 -5.83 -14.50
N GLU A 82 0.45 -4.66 -15.01
CA GLU A 82 0.87 -4.21 -16.34
C GLU A 82 1.52 -2.84 -16.22
N ALA A 83 2.64 -2.65 -16.91
CA ALA A 83 3.32 -1.37 -16.96
C ALA A 83 3.82 -1.10 -18.38
N SER A 84 3.76 0.15 -18.81
CA SER A 84 4.22 0.58 -20.13
C SER A 84 4.78 1.99 -20.04
N SER A 85 5.89 2.24 -20.72
CA SER A 85 6.32 3.60 -20.98
C SER A 85 5.30 4.32 -21.87
N THR A 86 5.06 5.60 -21.60
CA THR A 86 4.26 6.49 -22.45
C THR A 86 5.14 7.28 -23.42
N ASP A 87 6.44 6.97 -23.49
CA ASP A 87 7.39 7.57 -24.44
C ASP A 87 7.08 7.15 -25.89
N ASN A 88 7.14 8.13 -26.79
CA ASN A 88 6.86 8.00 -28.22
C ASN A 88 7.90 7.14 -28.96
N ASN A 89 9.04 6.85 -28.34
CA ASN A 89 10.08 5.97 -28.92
C ASN A 89 9.80 4.46 -28.73
N SER A 90 8.88 4.08 -27.85
CA SER A 90 8.48 2.68 -27.66
C SER A 90 6.97 2.49 -27.45
N PRO A 91 6.12 3.08 -28.32
CA PRO A 91 4.69 3.08 -28.14
C PRO A 91 4.14 1.65 -28.19
N GLY A 92 3.43 1.24 -27.15
CA GLY A 92 2.65 0.00 -27.13
C GLY A 92 3.34 -1.24 -26.57
N THR A 93 4.60 -1.18 -26.14
CA THR A 93 5.25 -2.33 -25.49
C THR A 93 5.02 -2.29 -23.98
N SER A 94 4.08 -3.11 -23.49
CA SER A 94 3.84 -3.28 -22.05
C SER A 94 4.49 -4.54 -21.50
N ILE A 95 4.99 -4.42 -20.26
CA ILE A 95 5.40 -5.54 -19.43
C ILE A 95 4.21 -5.99 -18.62
N ARG A 96 4.03 -7.31 -18.55
CA ARG A 96 3.01 -7.93 -17.72
C ARG A 96 3.66 -8.88 -16.75
N PHE A 97 3.21 -8.79 -15.51
CA PHE A 97 3.49 -9.76 -14.46
C PHE A 97 2.18 -10.40 -14.02
N ILE A 98 2.21 -11.71 -13.86
CA ILE A 98 1.15 -12.47 -13.22
C ILE A 98 1.72 -12.94 -11.89
N VAL A 99 1.08 -12.52 -10.81
CA VAL A 99 1.39 -12.99 -9.46
C VAL A 99 0.34 -13.99 -9.07
N ASN A 100 0.75 -15.17 -8.62
CA ASN A 100 -0.16 -16.16 -8.06
C ASN A 100 -0.03 -16.16 -6.54
N SER A 101 -1.17 -16.34 -5.87
CA SER A 101 -1.33 -16.55 -4.44
C SER A 101 -0.44 -15.61 -3.61
N CYS A 102 -0.94 -14.40 -3.37
CA CYS A 102 -0.20 -13.40 -2.64
C CYS A 102 -0.88 -13.07 -1.32
N ARG A 103 -0.07 -13.02 -0.26
CA ARG A 103 -0.47 -12.65 1.09
C ARG A 103 0.36 -11.45 1.54
N MET A 104 -0.30 -10.37 1.92
CA MET A 104 0.31 -9.26 2.62
C MET A 104 -0.12 -9.28 4.08
N ARG A 105 0.86 -9.40 4.99
CA ARG A 105 0.66 -9.33 6.43
C ARG A 105 1.00 -7.94 6.93
N ILE A 106 0.08 -7.36 7.69
CA ILE A 106 0.22 -6.04 8.30
C ILE A 106 0.11 -6.19 9.81
N SER A 107 1.16 -5.82 10.53
CA SER A 107 1.13 -5.68 11.99
C SER A 107 1.15 -4.20 12.34
N MET A 108 0.21 -3.74 13.16
CA MET A 108 0.10 -2.34 13.56
C MET A 108 0.22 -2.22 15.07
N LYS A 109 1.00 -1.24 15.54
CA LYS A 109 1.06 -0.84 16.94
C LYS A 109 0.36 0.49 17.11
N LYS A 110 -0.64 0.55 17.99
CA LYS A 110 -1.39 1.77 18.32
C LYS A 110 -1.29 2.13 19.80
N ASN A 111 -1.44 3.41 20.10
CA ASN A 111 -1.59 3.91 21.47
C ASN A 111 -3.03 3.65 21.97
N LEU A 112 -3.19 3.16 23.19
CA LEU A 112 -4.50 2.87 23.79
C LEU A 112 -5.25 4.13 24.22
N GLN A 113 -4.58 5.25 24.45
CA GLN A 113 -5.22 6.48 24.91
C GLN A 113 -6.03 7.15 23.80
N ASP A 114 -5.44 7.26 22.61
CA ASP A 114 -5.97 8.02 21.47
C ASP A 114 -6.10 7.20 20.18
N SER A 115 -5.68 5.93 20.18
CA SER A 115 -5.69 5.02 19.01
C SER A 115 -4.80 5.46 17.84
N THR A 116 -3.84 6.37 18.08
CA THR A 116 -2.86 6.79 17.09
C THR A 116 -1.92 5.64 16.71
N MET A 117 -1.53 5.56 15.44
CA MET A 117 -0.59 4.55 14.96
C MET A 117 0.85 4.96 15.30
N ILE A 118 1.52 4.13 16.11
CA ILE A 118 2.91 4.34 16.52
C ILE A 118 3.86 3.80 15.45
N THR A 119 3.59 2.58 14.99
CA THR A 119 4.38 1.94 13.94
C THR A 119 3.57 0.84 13.25
N SER A 120 4.01 0.44 12.07
CA SER A 120 3.50 -0.72 11.38
C SER A 120 4.63 -1.51 10.73
N ARG A 121 4.40 -2.80 10.53
CA ARG A 121 5.24 -3.69 9.75
C ARG A 121 4.39 -4.30 8.65
N VAL A 122 4.87 -4.22 7.42
CA VAL A 122 4.24 -4.84 6.25
C VAL A 122 5.19 -5.91 5.72
N MET A 123 4.67 -7.10 5.46
CA MET A 123 5.39 -8.19 4.80
C MET A 123 4.54 -8.72 3.66
N ILE A 124 5.12 -8.89 2.48
CA ILE A 124 4.42 -9.41 1.30
C ILE A 124 5.09 -10.75 0.94
N HIS A 125 4.27 -11.76 0.70
CA HIS A 125 4.68 -13.07 0.22
C HIS A 125 3.88 -13.41 -1.02
N PHE A 126 4.58 -13.75 -2.09
CA PHE A 126 4.02 -14.23 -3.34
C PHE A 126 4.60 -15.60 -3.61
N ASP A 127 3.76 -16.55 -4.02
CA ASP A 127 4.19 -17.91 -4.32
C ASP A 127 4.95 -17.91 -5.67
N ASP A 128 4.34 -17.34 -6.71
CA ASP A 128 4.95 -17.21 -8.04
C ASP A 128 4.85 -15.80 -8.60
N LEU A 129 5.90 -15.40 -9.32
CA LEU A 129 5.93 -14.21 -10.17
C LEU A 129 6.30 -14.63 -11.60
N LEU A 130 5.33 -14.58 -12.50
CA LEU A 130 5.49 -14.99 -13.89
C LEU A 130 5.52 -13.78 -14.82
N SER A 131 6.49 -13.74 -15.71
CA SER A 131 6.60 -12.73 -16.76
C SER A 131 7.24 -13.34 -17.99
N VAL A 132 6.80 -12.92 -19.18
CA VAL A 132 7.46 -13.21 -20.45
C VAL A 132 8.02 -11.90 -20.95
N LEU A 133 9.33 -11.86 -21.16
CA LEU A 133 10.06 -10.66 -21.54
C LEU A 133 10.85 -10.93 -22.82
N ASN A 134 10.49 -10.25 -23.91
CA ASN A 134 11.37 -10.10 -25.07
C ASN A 134 12.22 -8.83 -24.96
N ASP A 135 13.17 -8.64 -25.88
CA ASP A 135 14.09 -7.49 -25.88
C ASP A 135 13.36 -6.14 -25.82
N ALA A 136 12.23 -6.00 -26.52
CA ALA A 136 11.43 -4.78 -26.50
C ALA A 136 10.79 -4.57 -25.11
N GLN A 137 10.27 -5.62 -24.49
CA GLN A 137 9.67 -5.56 -23.15
C GLN A 137 10.71 -5.28 -22.07
N LEU A 138 11.92 -5.85 -22.18
CA LEU A 138 13.03 -5.54 -21.27
C LEU A 138 13.44 -4.07 -21.37
N LYS A 139 13.55 -3.52 -22.59
CA LYS A 139 13.83 -2.09 -22.81
C LYS A 139 12.74 -1.20 -22.21
N SER A 140 11.47 -1.54 -22.45
CA SER A 140 10.32 -0.84 -21.86
C SER A 140 10.37 -0.89 -20.33
N ALA A 141 10.81 -2.01 -19.74
CA ALA A 141 10.89 -2.19 -18.29
C ALA A 141 11.94 -1.27 -17.68
N LEU A 142 13.11 -1.20 -18.30
CA LEU A 142 14.19 -0.31 -17.88
C LEU A 142 13.78 1.16 -17.98
N ASN A 143 13.10 1.56 -19.06
CA ASN A 143 12.61 2.93 -19.21
C ASN A 143 11.54 3.26 -18.16
N THR A 144 10.58 2.36 -17.95
CA THR A 144 9.55 2.51 -16.91
C THR A 144 10.15 2.60 -15.52
N TYR A 145 11.17 1.79 -15.22
CA TYR A 145 11.88 1.81 -13.95
C TYR A 145 12.57 3.15 -13.69
N LYS A 146 13.27 3.71 -14.70
CA LYS A 146 13.87 5.04 -14.61
C LYS A 146 12.85 6.11 -14.30
N GLU A 147 11.73 6.11 -15.02
CA GLU A 147 10.62 7.05 -14.80
C GLU A 147 10.03 6.95 -13.39
N ILE A 148 9.91 5.74 -12.83
CA ILE A 148 9.46 5.53 -11.46
C ILE A 148 10.45 6.13 -10.45
N ILE A 149 11.76 5.90 -10.62
CA ILE A 149 12.79 6.46 -9.74
C ILE A 149 12.74 7.99 -9.77
N GLU A 150 12.73 8.58 -10.96
CA GLU A 150 12.69 10.04 -11.09
C GLU A 150 11.43 10.63 -10.44
N LEU A 151 10.29 9.95 -10.55
CA LEU A 151 9.06 10.35 -9.86
C LEU A 151 9.22 10.28 -8.33
N MET A 152 9.87 9.24 -7.81
CA MET A 152 10.16 9.09 -6.38
C MET A 152 11.11 10.19 -5.87
N ASP A 153 12.11 10.56 -6.66
CA ASP A 153 13.06 11.63 -6.31
C ASP A 153 12.34 12.98 -6.27
N ARG A 154 11.56 13.31 -7.31
CA ARG A 154 10.73 14.53 -7.34
C ARG A 154 9.76 14.60 -6.16
N ALA A 155 9.12 13.49 -5.81
CA ALA A 155 8.20 13.42 -4.66
C ALA A 155 8.93 13.63 -3.32
N SER A 156 10.16 13.13 -3.20
CA SER A 156 11.00 13.30 -2.00
C SER A 156 11.46 14.75 -1.86
N GLU A 157 11.88 15.39 -2.95
CA GLU A 157 12.23 16.81 -2.97
C GLU A 157 11.03 17.71 -2.63
N GLN A 158 9.86 17.43 -3.22
CA GLN A 158 8.62 18.15 -2.89
C GLN A 158 8.27 18.02 -1.41
N ARG A 159 8.47 16.84 -0.80
CA ARG A 159 8.23 16.63 0.63
C ARG A 159 9.18 17.48 1.49
N LYS A 160 10.46 17.56 1.13
CA LYS A 160 11.43 18.45 1.81
C LYS A 160 11.00 19.91 1.72
N ARG A 161 10.64 20.38 0.51
CA ARG A 161 10.13 21.75 0.30
C ARG A 161 8.87 22.05 1.09
N ILE A 162 7.90 21.13 1.15
CA ILE A 162 6.68 21.30 1.97
C ILE A 162 7.01 21.42 3.46
N VAL A 163 8.01 20.67 3.94
CA VAL A 163 8.47 20.78 5.32
C VAL A 163 9.14 22.15 5.53
N GLU A 164 10.04 22.57 4.63
CA GLU A 164 10.71 23.87 4.67
C GLU A 164 9.74 25.07 4.56
N ASP A 165 8.73 25.00 3.70
CA ASP A 165 7.67 26.01 3.55
C ASP A 165 6.82 26.14 4.82
N LYS A 166 6.58 25.03 5.53
CA LYS A 166 5.91 25.07 6.85
C LYS A 166 6.76 25.76 7.92
N PHE A 167 8.08 25.75 7.80
CA PHE A 167 8.99 26.46 8.71
C PHE A 167 9.22 27.93 8.33
N THR A 168 9.06 28.30 7.05
CA THR A 168 9.33 29.68 6.59
C THR A 168 8.11 30.61 6.62
N GLY A 169 6.91 30.10 6.89
CA GLY A 169 5.72 30.91 7.20
C GLY A 169 5.32 31.94 6.13
N LYS A 170 5.78 31.80 4.89
CA LYS A 170 5.39 32.73 3.83
C LYS A 170 4.00 32.36 3.31
N PRO A 171 3.01 33.26 3.38
CA PRO A 171 1.69 33.00 2.84
C PRO A 171 1.81 32.79 1.32
N LYS A 172 1.20 31.71 0.82
CA LYS A 172 1.00 31.53 -0.62
C LYS A 172 0.10 32.65 -1.11
N ILE A 173 0.67 33.61 -1.83
CA ILE A 173 -0.08 34.49 -2.70
C ILE A 173 -0.66 33.60 -3.80
N LEU A 174 -1.98 33.43 -3.75
CA LEU A 174 -2.77 32.84 -4.82
C LEU A 174 -2.66 33.79 -6.02
N PHE A 175 -1.87 33.46 -7.03
CA PHE A 175 -1.91 34.25 -8.26
C PHE A 175 -3.22 33.94 -9.02
N PRO A 176 -3.83 34.98 -9.62
CA PRO A 176 -5.18 34.94 -10.12
C PRO A 176 -5.28 34.23 -11.49
N ILE A 177 -6.54 34.02 -11.86
CA ILE A 177 -7.13 33.49 -13.11
C ILE A 177 -6.28 33.75 -14.35
#